data_AF-A0A015KPR1-F1
#
_entry.id   AF-A0A015KPR1-F1
#
_cell.length_a   1.000
_cell.length_b   1.000
_cell.length_c   1.000
_cell.angle_alpha   90.00
_cell.angle_beta   90.00
_cell.angle_gamma   90.00
#
_symmetry.space_group_name_H-M   'P 1'
#
loop_
_entity.id
_entity.type
_entity.pdbx_description
1 polymer ?
#
loop_
_entity_poly.entity_id
_entity_poly.type
_entity_poly.pdbx_seq_one_letter_code
_entity_poly.pdbx_strand_id
1 'polypeptide(L)'
;MSSKFLAELSSDYEKFFETEIGYDVIIYVGEDQNVKEIHAHSNILCARSQYFRSEFSNERVEKKDGKFIFRKPNISPQLFNIILRFIYCGNIELKNLQGPDVLKLLMVVDELYINSEDLNMDEIEIWEYLLKWSFAQQNIQKNPTEWNKDDITRIERELHRFIPFIQFYDIEPTDFFYKVYCYKEILPPNLIHDLLEYHIVPNVKPKVNLPNSRKINSTLIESKHIPLFSSWIGRKESSYYDRKSCPYDFKLLYRSSRDGIDTKTFHNNCDNKGATIWVAKIKDSTQLIGGYNPLDWNGNSGYKAANDSFLFNFTNGRNISTAKLGYVNKTNVAVYCEYNYGPSMGNLFCKNNRWYTNSSDNGDRYPRIGIPESLM
;
A
#
# COMPACT_ATOMS: atom_id res chain seq x y z
N MET A 1 8.84 -0.03 22.55
CA MET A 1 8.56 1.28 23.21
C MET A 1 7.81 2.24 22.29
N SER A 2 8.19 2.40 21.01
CA SER A 2 7.49 3.34 20.10
C SER A 2 6.03 2.96 19.80
N SER A 3 5.66 1.68 19.73
CA SER A 3 4.27 1.26 19.47
C SER A 3 3.29 1.71 20.55
N LYS A 4 3.71 1.69 21.83
CA LYS A 4 2.91 2.17 22.95
C LYS A 4 2.73 3.69 22.88
N PHE A 5 3.80 4.41 22.56
CA PHE A 5 3.76 5.86 22.38
C PHE A 5 2.85 6.29 21.22
N LEU A 6 2.89 5.59 20.08
CA LEU A 6 2.01 5.89 18.94
C LEU A 6 0.53 5.61 19.25
N ALA A 7 0.25 4.55 20.02
CA ALA A 7 -1.11 4.25 20.48
C ALA A 7 -1.62 5.31 21.48
N GLU A 8 -0.76 5.77 22.41
CA GLU A 8 -1.08 6.86 23.34
C GLU A 8 -1.35 8.16 22.58
N LEU A 9 -0.50 8.53 21.62
CA LEU A 9 -0.68 9.72 20.78
C LEU A 9 -1.98 9.65 19.95
N SER A 10 -2.30 8.50 19.37
CA SER A 10 -3.55 8.26 18.64
C SER A 10 -4.78 8.44 19.56
N SER A 11 -4.71 7.91 20.79
CA SER A 11 -5.77 8.09 21.80
C SER A 11 -5.91 9.56 22.23
N ASP A 12 -4.82 10.32 22.31
CA ASP A 12 -4.88 11.74 22.65
C ASP A 12 -5.55 12.57 21.53
N TYR A 13 -5.34 12.24 20.26
CA TYR A 13 -6.12 12.84 19.16
C TYR A 13 -7.59 12.45 19.19
N GLU A 14 -7.92 11.20 19.51
CA GLU A 14 -9.32 10.79 19.69
C GLU A 14 -10.01 11.60 20.79
N LYS A 15 -9.33 11.89 21.91
CA LYS A 15 -9.87 12.77 22.96
C LYS A 15 -10.15 14.19 22.46
N PHE A 16 -9.35 14.75 21.56
CA PHE A 16 -9.66 16.06 20.96
C PHE A 16 -10.96 16.01 20.17
N PHE A 17 -11.21 14.92 19.44
CA PHE A 17 -12.47 14.73 18.72
C PHE A 17 -13.66 14.58 19.68
N GLU A 18 -13.51 13.81 20.77
CA GLU A 18 -14.60 13.57 21.73
C GLU A 18 -14.92 14.75 22.64
N THR A 19 -13.90 15.50 23.07
CA THR A 19 -14.06 16.63 23.99
C THR A 19 -14.41 17.93 23.27
N GLU A 20 -14.19 17.98 21.96
CA GLU A 20 -14.41 19.15 21.10
C GLU A 20 -13.64 20.39 21.58
N ILE A 21 -12.59 20.23 22.40
CA ILE A 21 -11.83 21.35 22.95
C ILE A 21 -11.01 22.02 21.84
N GLY A 22 -11.30 23.31 21.59
CA GLY A 22 -10.51 24.12 20.66
C GLY A 22 -10.91 23.97 19.18
N TYR A 23 -12.09 23.39 18.91
CA TYR A 23 -12.59 23.23 17.55
C TYR A 23 -12.75 24.58 16.83
N ASP A 24 -12.41 24.58 15.55
CA ASP A 24 -12.51 25.73 14.65
C ASP A 24 -13.27 25.39 13.35
N VAL A 25 -13.82 24.18 13.25
CA VAL A 25 -14.64 23.71 12.12
C VAL A 25 -15.98 23.16 12.63
N ILE A 26 -17.06 23.57 11.98
CA ILE A 26 -18.42 23.05 12.17
C ILE A 26 -18.84 22.37 10.87
N ILE A 27 -19.27 21.11 10.97
CA ILE A 27 -19.67 20.28 9.83
C ILE A 27 -21.12 19.84 10.01
N TYR A 28 -21.98 20.23 9.07
CA TYR A 28 -23.36 19.78 8.99
C TYR A 28 -23.48 18.58 8.04
N VAL A 29 -23.92 17.44 8.54
CA VAL A 29 -24.05 16.17 7.79
C VAL A 29 -25.46 15.62 7.88
N GLY A 30 -25.92 14.96 6.82
CA GLY A 30 -27.27 14.40 6.70
C GLY A 30 -28.27 15.35 6.04
N GLU A 31 -29.46 14.83 5.73
CA GLU A 31 -30.52 15.56 5.04
C GLU A 31 -31.74 15.77 5.97
N ASP A 32 -32.49 16.84 5.70
CA ASP A 32 -33.76 17.19 6.35
C ASP A 32 -33.71 17.12 7.89
N GLN A 33 -34.52 16.24 8.49
CA GLN A 33 -34.63 16.09 9.95
C GLN A 33 -33.44 15.33 10.57
N ASN A 34 -32.55 14.75 9.77
CA ASN A 34 -31.41 13.97 10.23
C ASN A 34 -30.08 14.76 10.18
N VAL A 35 -30.13 16.07 9.92
CA VAL A 35 -28.95 16.93 9.95
C VAL A 35 -28.34 16.90 11.36
N LYS A 36 -27.06 16.54 11.45
CA LYS A 36 -26.27 16.66 12.68
C LYS A 36 -25.14 17.65 12.49
N GLU A 37 -24.90 18.43 13.54
CA GLU A 37 -23.73 19.27 13.69
C GLU A 37 -22.59 18.44 14.31
N ILE A 38 -21.41 18.51 13.72
CA ILE A 38 -20.20 17.85 14.21
C ILE A 38 -19.06 18.87 14.27
N HIS A 39 -18.30 18.86 15.36
CA HIS A 39 -17.16 19.73 15.58
C HIS A 39 -15.84 19.07 15.19
N ALA A 40 -14.93 19.84 14.60
CA ALA A 40 -13.62 19.36 14.17
C ALA A 40 -12.53 20.44 14.16
N HIS A 41 -11.29 20.01 13.92
CA HIS A 41 -10.10 20.86 13.92
C HIS A 41 -9.48 20.93 12.52
N SER A 42 -9.37 22.15 11.97
CA SER A 42 -8.94 22.42 10.60
C SER A 42 -7.52 21.90 10.33
N ASN A 43 -6.62 22.02 11.29
CA ASN A 43 -5.23 21.55 11.21
C ASN A 43 -5.12 20.02 11.06
N ILE A 44 -5.91 19.26 11.82
CA ILE A 44 -5.95 17.79 11.75
C ILE A 44 -6.56 17.36 10.41
N LEU A 45 -7.69 17.97 10.01
CA LEU A 45 -8.32 17.70 8.71
C LEU A 45 -7.35 17.99 7.55
N CYS A 46 -6.66 19.14 7.54
CA CYS A 46 -5.68 19.52 6.52
C CYS A 46 -4.47 18.58 6.44
N ALA A 47 -4.06 18.00 7.58
CA ALA A 47 -2.91 17.12 7.63
C ALA A 47 -3.21 15.77 6.94
N ARG A 48 -4.48 15.38 6.87
CA ARG A 48 -4.91 14.03 6.45
C ARG A 48 -5.80 14.02 5.20
N SER A 49 -6.18 15.19 4.69
CA SER A 49 -7.03 15.35 3.51
C SER A 49 -6.61 16.55 2.68
N GLN A 50 -6.27 16.30 1.41
CA GLN A 50 -5.94 17.37 0.46
C GLN A 50 -7.18 18.20 0.10
N TYR A 51 -8.36 17.60 0.13
CA TYR A 51 -9.64 18.30 -0.05
C TYR A 51 -9.79 19.40 1.00
N PHE A 52 -9.72 19.07 2.28
CA PHE A 52 -9.85 20.04 3.36
C PHE A 52 -8.74 21.11 3.30
N ARG A 53 -7.49 20.71 3.03
CA ARG A 53 -6.39 21.66 2.86
C ARG A 53 -6.65 22.69 1.76
N SER A 54 -7.23 22.25 0.64
CA SER A 54 -7.56 23.12 -0.49
C SER A 54 -8.76 24.01 -0.18
N GLU A 55 -9.78 23.48 0.49
CA GLU A 55 -10.98 24.25 0.83
C GLU A 55 -10.67 25.34 1.87
N PHE A 56 -9.92 25.02 2.91
CA PHE A 56 -9.58 25.98 3.98
C PHE A 56 -8.58 27.06 3.54
N SER A 57 -7.74 26.80 2.54
CA SER A 57 -6.73 27.77 2.06
C SER A 57 -7.26 28.81 1.07
N ASN A 58 -8.35 28.51 0.36
CA ASN A 58 -8.82 29.31 -0.76
C ASN A 58 -9.88 30.38 -0.39
N GLU A 59 -10.12 30.66 0.89
CA GLU A 59 -11.19 31.57 1.39
C GLU A 59 -12.62 31.25 0.89
N ARG A 60 -12.82 30.11 0.22
CA ARG A 60 -14.12 29.69 -0.34
C ARG A 60 -15.10 29.19 0.70
N VAL A 61 -14.59 28.74 1.84
CA VAL A 61 -15.39 28.19 2.92
C VAL A 61 -15.98 29.30 3.76
N GLU A 62 -17.30 29.24 3.98
CA GLU A 62 -18.02 30.14 4.87
C GLU A 62 -17.39 30.14 6.26
N LYS A 63 -17.16 31.33 6.82
CA LYS A 63 -16.73 31.49 8.21
C LYS A 63 -17.78 32.22 9.00
N LYS A 64 -18.16 31.66 10.15
CA LYS A 64 -19.06 32.28 11.11
C LYS A 64 -18.41 32.28 12.49
N ASP A 65 -18.33 33.44 13.13
CA ASP A 65 -17.71 33.63 14.44
C ASP A 65 -16.27 33.05 14.53
N GLY A 66 -15.51 33.20 13.46
CA GLY A 66 -14.14 32.69 13.34
C GLY A 66 -14.01 31.20 13.04
N LYS A 67 -15.13 30.46 12.93
CA LYS A 67 -15.16 29.02 12.64
C LYS A 67 -15.52 28.75 11.19
N PHE A 68 -14.87 27.77 10.58
CA PHE A 68 -15.20 27.30 9.24
C PHE A 68 -16.49 26.47 9.24
N ILE A 69 -17.36 26.69 8.27
CA ILE A 69 -18.64 25.98 8.13
C ILE A 69 -18.62 25.08 6.90
N PHE A 70 -18.89 23.80 7.09
CA PHE A 70 -19.01 22.79 6.04
C PHE A 70 -20.38 22.15 6.02
N ARG A 71 -20.86 21.80 4.82
CA ARG A 71 -22.13 21.10 4.63
C ARG A 71 -21.92 19.90 3.71
N LYS A 72 -22.34 18.72 4.17
CA LYS A 72 -22.29 17.44 3.44
C LYS A 72 -23.64 16.73 3.59
N PRO A 73 -24.71 17.25 2.95
CA PRO A 73 -26.06 16.71 3.12
C PRO A 73 -26.15 15.24 2.71
N ASN A 74 -25.45 14.84 1.64
CA ASN A 74 -25.49 13.49 1.08
C ASN A 74 -24.77 12.40 1.92
N ILE A 75 -24.24 12.73 3.10
CA ILE A 75 -23.47 11.81 3.93
C ILE A 75 -24.16 11.64 5.28
N SER A 76 -24.41 10.39 5.69
CA SER A 76 -25.05 10.13 6.99
C SER A 76 -24.12 10.53 8.14
N PRO A 77 -24.67 11.02 9.27
CA PRO A 77 -23.85 11.38 10.43
C PRO A 77 -22.98 10.24 10.97
N GLN A 78 -23.50 9.01 10.95
CA GLN A 78 -22.76 7.82 11.37
C GLN A 78 -21.53 7.61 10.48
N LEU A 79 -21.69 7.69 9.16
CA LEU A 79 -20.61 7.46 8.21
C LEU A 79 -19.54 8.54 8.33
N PHE A 80 -19.96 9.81 8.47
CA PHE A 80 -19.03 10.91 8.61
C PHE A 80 -18.24 10.85 9.93
N ASN A 81 -18.87 10.38 11.03
CA ASN A 81 -18.16 10.13 12.29
C ASN A 81 -17.07 9.06 12.16
N ILE A 82 -17.29 7.99 11.39
CA ILE A 82 -16.27 6.97 11.13
C ILE A 82 -15.09 7.58 10.39
N ILE A 83 -15.35 8.46 9.42
CA ILE A 83 -14.32 9.16 8.64
C ILE A 83 -13.52 10.12 9.51
N LEU A 84 -14.19 10.88 10.37
CA LEU A 84 -13.51 11.77 11.30
C LEU A 84 -12.64 10.99 12.28
N ARG A 85 -13.16 9.92 12.89
CA ARG A 85 -12.34 9.04 13.75
C ARG A 85 -11.10 8.55 13.02
N PHE A 86 -11.26 8.11 11.77
CA PHE A 86 -10.11 7.71 10.97
C PHE A 86 -9.11 8.84 10.73
N ILE A 87 -9.57 10.05 10.43
CA ILE A 87 -8.69 11.21 10.25
C ILE A 87 -7.92 11.53 11.54
N TYR A 88 -8.55 11.43 12.70
CA TYR A 88 -7.92 11.78 13.98
C TYR A 88 -6.96 10.70 14.49
N CYS A 89 -7.40 9.44 14.52
CA CYS A 89 -6.68 8.38 15.23
C CYS A 89 -6.20 7.24 14.31
N GLY A 90 -6.50 7.29 13.00
CA GLY A 90 -6.13 6.25 12.04
C GLY A 90 -6.93 4.94 12.19
N ASN A 91 -7.97 4.94 13.01
CA ASN A 91 -8.79 3.77 13.29
C ASN A 91 -10.10 3.81 12.48
N ILE A 92 -10.49 2.67 11.90
CA ILE A 92 -11.78 2.49 11.24
C ILE A 92 -12.48 1.28 11.81
N GLU A 93 -13.67 1.51 12.34
CA GLU A 93 -14.52 0.45 12.84
C GLU A 93 -15.57 0.06 11.79
N LEU A 94 -15.26 -1.00 11.02
CA LEU A 94 -16.14 -1.53 9.98
C LEU A 94 -17.15 -2.56 10.47
N LYS A 95 -16.99 -3.07 11.71
CA LYS A 95 -17.70 -4.27 12.22
C LYS A 95 -19.22 -4.15 12.19
N ASN A 96 -19.73 -2.92 12.27
CA ASN A 96 -21.17 -2.64 12.33
C ASN A 96 -21.71 -2.01 11.03
N LEU A 97 -20.88 -1.87 10.00
CA LEU A 97 -21.29 -1.32 8.71
C LEU A 97 -21.94 -2.40 7.85
N GLN A 98 -23.04 -2.04 7.21
CA GLN A 98 -23.60 -2.86 6.13
C GLN A 98 -22.80 -2.61 4.85
N GLY A 99 -22.81 -3.55 3.90
CA GLY A 99 -22.08 -3.40 2.64
C GLY A 99 -22.29 -2.06 1.87
N PRO A 100 -23.49 -1.45 1.80
CA PRO A 100 -23.64 -0.16 1.13
C PRO A 100 -22.98 0.99 1.91
N ASP A 101 -22.86 0.87 3.24
CA ASP A 101 -22.19 1.89 4.05
C ASP A 101 -20.67 1.83 3.86
N VAL A 102 -20.10 0.64 3.60
CA VAL A 102 -18.69 0.48 3.23
C VAL A 102 -18.41 1.12 1.87
N LEU A 103 -19.32 0.97 0.89
CA LEU A 103 -19.16 1.61 -0.42
C LEU A 103 -19.29 3.12 -0.32
N LYS A 104 -20.30 3.61 0.43
CA LYS A 104 -20.41 5.04 0.71
C LYS A 104 -19.18 5.55 1.45
N LEU A 105 -18.61 4.78 2.38
CA LEU A 105 -17.35 5.13 3.06
C LEU A 105 -16.23 5.34 2.03
N LEU A 106 -16.05 4.39 1.12
CA LEU A 106 -15.04 4.47 0.06
C LEU A 106 -15.26 5.67 -0.87
N MET A 107 -16.51 5.92 -1.26
CA MET A 107 -16.86 7.08 -2.09
C MET A 107 -16.53 8.40 -1.38
N VAL A 108 -16.84 8.51 -0.08
CA VAL A 108 -16.53 9.73 0.68
C VAL A 108 -15.03 9.86 0.91
N VAL A 109 -14.30 8.77 1.14
CA VAL A 109 -12.83 8.81 1.26
C VAL A 109 -12.19 9.33 -0.03
N ASP A 110 -12.69 8.89 -1.18
CA ASP A 110 -12.27 9.41 -2.49
C ASP A 110 -12.67 10.88 -2.67
N GLU A 111 -13.93 11.25 -2.38
CA GLU A 111 -14.44 12.63 -2.46
C GLU A 111 -13.63 13.61 -1.60
N LEU A 112 -13.25 13.18 -0.39
CA LEU A 112 -12.47 13.98 0.55
C LEU A 112 -10.95 13.86 0.32
N TYR A 113 -10.50 13.20 -0.75
CA TYR A 113 -9.08 12.98 -1.05
C TYR A 113 -8.28 12.55 0.18
N ILE A 114 -8.83 11.61 0.95
CA ILE A 114 -8.17 10.99 2.09
C ILE A 114 -7.33 9.83 1.55
N ASN A 115 -6.11 9.64 2.07
CA ASN A 115 -5.26 8.55 1.59
C ASN A 115 -5.94 7.19 1.85
N SER A 116 -6.42 6.56 0.78
CA SER A 116 -7.14 5.28 0.88
C SER A 116 -6.22 4.10 1.19
N GLU A 117 -4.90 4.26 1.07
CA GLU A 117 -3.89 3.28 1.51
C GLU A 117 -3.98 3.04 3.03
N ASP A 118 -4.38 4.07 3.78
CA ASP A 118 -4.51 4.00 5.24
C ASP A 118 -5.79 3.22 5.66
N LEU A 119 -6.76 3.00 4.76
CA LEU A 119 -7.99 2.24 5.06
C LEU A 119 -7.72 0.74 5.20
N ASN A 120 -6.66 0.25 4.55
CA ASN A 120 -6.12 -1.11 4.73
C ASN A 120 -7.18 -2.23 4.62
N MET A 121 -8.06 -2.10 3.62
CA MET A 121 -8.97 -3.15 3.17
C MET A 121 -8.38 -3.81 1.93
N ASP A 122 -8.41 -5.14 1.88
CA ASP A 122 -8.04 -5.85 0.67
C ASP A 122 -9.14 -5.69 -0.38
N GLU A 123 -8.76 -5.51 -1.64
CA GLU A 123 -9.72 -5.27 -2.74
C GLU A 123 -10.73 -6.42 -2.88
N ILE A 124 -10.34 -7.63 -2.49
CA ILE A 124 -11.25 -8.77 -2.45
C ILE A 124 -12.33 -8.61 -1.37
N GLU A 125 -12.01 -8.04 -0.21
CA GLU A 125 -12.98 -7.79 0.85
C GLU A 125 -14.00 -6.76 0.38
N ILE A 126 -13.55 -5.69 -0.29
CA ILE A 126 -14.41 -4.66 -0.87
C ILE A 126 -15.39 -5.27 -1.87
N TRP A 127 -14.90 -6.14 -2.75
CA TRP A 127 -15.73 -6.87 -3.71
C TRP A 127 -16.76 -7.77 -3.03
N GLU A 128 -16.38 -8.53 -2.01
CA GLU A 128 -17.30 -9.40 -1.28
C GLU A 128 -18.37 -8.62 -0.50
N TYR A 129 -18.03 -7.46 0.07
CA TYR A 129 -19.02 -6.58 0.71
C TYR A 129 -20.02 -6.02 -0.30
N LEU A 130 -19.53 -5.62 -1.48
CA LEU A 130 -20.36 -5.13 -2.58
C LEU A 130 -21.36 -6.21 -3.05
N LEU A 131 -20.89 -7.45 -3.22
CA LEU A 131 -21.75 -8.58 -3.59
C LEU A 131 -22.80 -8.89 -2.53
N LYS A 132 -22.39 -9.02 -1.26
CA LYS A 132 -23.30 -9.27 -0.13
C LYS A 132 -24.40 -8.22 -0.07
N TRP A 133 -24.05 -6.95 -0.29
CA TRP A 133 -25.03 -5.87 -0.35
C TRP A 133 -25.99 -6.02 -1.52
N SER A 134 -25.49 -6.22 -2.74
CA SER A 134 -26.37 -6.34 -3.91
C SER A 134 -27.35 -7.52 -3.77
N PHE A 135 -26.89 -8.64 -3.24
CA PHE A 135 -27.75 -9.80 -2.99
C PHE A 135 -28.84 -9.50 -1.95
N ALA A 136 -28.51 -8.77 -0.89
CA ALA A 136 -29.48 -8.33 0.10
C ALA A 136 -30.54 -7.39 -0.50
N GLN A 137 -30.15 -6.46 -1.38
CA GLN A 137 -31.08 -5.54 -2.04
C GLN A 137 -32.00 -6.25 -3.03
N GLN A 138 -31.46 -7.18 -3.80
CA GLN A 138 -32.26 -7.88 -4.80
C GLN A 138 -33.06 -9.06 -4.23
N ASN A 139 -32.90 -9.35 -2.93
CA ASN A 139 -33.43 -10.52 -2.23
C ASN A 139 -33.02 -11.84 -2.90
N ILE A 140 -31.77 -11.89 -3.38
CA ILE A 140 -31.21 -13.05 -4.07
C ILE A 140 -30.50 -13.92 -3.04
N GLN A 141 -31.07 -15.09 -2.77
CA GLN A 141 -30.48 -16.10 -1.87
C GLN A 141 -29.94 -17.33 -2.64
N LYS A 142 -30.09 -17.34 -3.97
CA LYS A 142 -29.71 -18.46 -4.83
C LYS A 142 -28.24 -18.39 -5.21
N ASN A 143 -27.64 -19.55 -5.47
CA ASN A 143 -26.28 -19.62 -5.99
C ASN A 143 -26.17 -18.93 -7.36
N PRO A 144 -25.00 -18.37 -7.72
CA PRO A 144 -24.80 -17.72 -9.02
C PRO A 144 -25.16 -18.58 -10.23
N THR A 145 -24.98 -19.90 -10.11
CA THR A 145 -25.33 -20.88 -11.15
C THR A 145 -26.83 -21.09 -11.35
N GLU A 146 -27.66 -20.55 -10.45
CA GLU A 146 -29.12 -20.68 -10.44
C GLU A 146 -29.82 -19.38 -10.84
N TRP A 147 -29.07 -18.32 -11.16
CA TRP A 147 -29.62 -17.02 -11.54
C TRP A 147 -30.22 -17.08 -12.94
N ASN A 148 -31.40 -16.48 -13.09
CA ASN A 148 -31.99 -16.25 -14.42
C ASN A 148 -31.47 -14.92 -15.01
N LYS A 149 -31.83 -14.62 -16.26
CA LYS A 149 -31.42 -13.38 -16.93
C LYS A 149 -31.86 -12.11 -16.21
N ASP A 150 -33.03 -12.12 -15.58
CA ASP A 150 -33.56 -10.94 -14.87
C ASP A 150 -32.78 -10.70 -13.58
N ASP A 151 -32.41 -11.76 -12.86
CA ASP A 151 -31.55 -11.70 -11.67
C ASP A 151 -30.19 -11.11 -12.03
N ILE A 152 -29.55 -11.63 -13.10
CA ILE A 152 -28.26 -11.14 -13.61
C ILE A 152 -28.35 -9.66 -13.96
N THR A 153 -29.36 -9.26 -14.75
CA THR A 153 -29.53 -7.87 -15.21
C THR A 153 -29.71 -6.91 -14.03
N ARG A 154 -30.45 -7.32 -12.99
CA ARG A 154 -30.67 -6.51 -11.79
C ARG A 154 -29.38 -6.30 -11.01
N ILE A 155 -28.62 -7.37 -10.77
CA ILE A 155 -27.34 -7.30 -10.05
C ILE A 155 -26.33 -6.49 -10.87
N GLU A 156 -26.17 -6.78 -12.16
CA GLU A 156 -25.25 -6.06 -13.05
C GLU A 156 -25.51 -4.55 -12.99
N ARG A 157 -26.76 -4.12 -13.15
CA ARG A 157 -27.15 -2.71 -13.09
C ARG A 157 -26.81 -2.06 -11.75
N GLU A 158 -26.98 -2.80 -10.65
CA GLU A 158 -26.69 -2.31 -9.31
C GLU A 158 -25.19 -2.16 -9.05
N LEU A 159 -24.40 -3.13 -9.51
CA LEU A 159 -22.95 -3.17 -9.34
C LEU A 159 -22.22 -2.23 -10.30
N HIS A 160 -22.76 -1.97 -11.48
CA HIS A 160 -22.10 -1.26 -12.57
C HIS A 160 -21.42 0.04 -12.14
N ARG A 161 -22.10 0.86 -11.33
CA ARG A 161 -21.56 2.13 -10.83
C ARG A 161 -20.42 1.98 -9.82
N PHE A 162 -20.28 0.81 -9.20
CA PHE A 162 -19.28 0.53 -8.18
C PHE A 162 -18.03 -0.16 -8.72
N ILE A 163 -18.14 -0.86 -9.86
CA ILE A 163 -17.01 -1.54 -10.53
C ILE A 163 -15.78 -0.63 -10.70
N PRO A 164 -15.91 0.66 -11.10
CA PRO A 164 -14.74 1.54 -11.25
C PRO A 164 -13.96 1.84 -9.97
N PHE A 165 -14.55 1.58 -8.79
CA PHE A 165 -13.93 1.85 -7.50
C PHE A 165 -13.17 0.64 -6.93
N ILE A 166 -13.24 -0.52 -7.60
CA ILE A 166 -12.54 -1.74 -7.18
C ILE A 166 -11.30 -1.93 -8.06
N GLN A 167 -10.14 -2.09 -7.42
CA GLN A 167 -8.88 -2.33 -8.10
C GLN A 167 -8.72 -3.84 -8.37
N PHE A 168 -9.52 -4.39 -9.30
CA PHE A 168 -9.54 -5.83 -9.59
C PHE A 168 -8.17 -6.43 -9.94
N TYR A 169 -7.27 -5.66 -10.57
CA TYR A 169 -5.90 -6.10 -10.89
C TYR A 169 -5.00 -6.33 -9.66
N ASP A 170 -5.41 -5.84 -8.50
CA ASP A 170 -4.71 -6.01 -7.22
C ASP A 170 -5.29 -7.19 -6.40
N ILE A 171 -6.29 -7.90 -6.93
CA ILE A 171 -6.80 -9.15 -6.33
C ILE A 171 -5.87 -10.30 -6.72
N GLU A 172 -5.50 -11.15 -5.76
CA GLU A 172 -4.61 -12.30 -6.01
C GLU A 172 -5.28 -13.30 -6.99
N PRO A 173 -4.51 -13.99 -7.87
CA PRO A 173 -5.08 -14.85 -8.91
C PRO A 173 -6.04 -15.93 -8.39
N THR A 174 -5.77 -16.49 -7.21
CA THR A 174 -6.63 -17.48 -6.56
C THR A 174 -7.97 -16.88 -6.17
N ASP A 175 -7.96 -15.71 -5.51
CA ASP A 175 -9.17 -15.01 -5.12
C ASP A 175 -9.94 -14.50 -6.35
N PHE A 176 -9.24 -14.00 -7.37
CA PHE A 176 -9.85 -13.65 -8.64
C PHE A 176 -10.63 -14.84 -9.22
N PHE A 177 -10.00 -16.02 -9.32
CA PHE A 177 -10.67 -17.18 -9.91
C PHE A 177 -11.89 -17.65 -9.10
N TYR A 178 -11.74 -17.81 -7.79
CA TYR A 178 -12.81 -18.41 -6.96
C TYR A 178 -13.88 -17.43 -6.49
N LYS A 179 -13.56 -16.14 -6.39
CA LYS A 179 -14.45 -15.14 -5.75
C LYS A 179 -14.85 -13.99 -6.67
N VAL A 180 -14.15 -13.76 -7.78
CA VAL A 180 -14.52 -12.73 -8.78
C VAL A 180 -15.05 -13.38 -10.05
N TYR A 181 -14.28 -14.28 -10.66
CA TYR A 181 -14.60 -14.89 -11.95
C TYR A 181 -15.83 -15.79 -11.91
N CYS A 182 -16.17 -16.36 -10.74
CA CYS A 182 -17.44 -17.07 -10.53
C CYS A 182 -18.68 -16.20 -10.74
N TYR A 183 -18.52 -14.88 -10.74
CA TYR A 183 -19.55 -13.88 -11.01
C TYR A 183 -19.37 -13.17 -12.36
N LYS A 184 -18.65 -13.77 -13.32
CA LYS A 184 -18.35 -13.15 -14.62
C LYS A 184 -19.56 -12.64 -15.41
N GLU A 185 -20.74 -13.19 -15.19
CA GLU A 185 -21.97 -12.82 -15.91
C GLU A 185 -22.54 -11.45 -15.48
N ILE A 186 -22.18 -10.97 -14.28
CA ILE A 186 -22.60 -9.67 -13.74
C ILE A 186 -21.50 -8.61 -13.86
N LEU A 187 -20.37 -8.95 -14.51
CA LEU A 187 -19.23 -8.06 -14.71
C LEU A 187 -19.13 -7.66 -16.19
N PRO A 188 -18.64 -6.44 -16.51
CA PRO A 188 -18.46 -6.02 -17.89
C PRO A 188 -17.60 -7.03 -18.69
N PRO A 189 -18.05 -7.50 -19.87
CA PRO A 189 -17.34 -8.55 -20.62
C PRO A 189 -15.89 -8.21 -20.95
N ASN A 190 -15.62 -6.95 -21.32
CA ASN A 190 -14.26 -6.46 -21.60
C ASN A 190 -13.37 -6.52 -20.34
N LEU A 191 -13.92 -6.15 -19.18
CA LEU A 191 -13.19 -6.20 -17.90
C LEU A 191 -12.80 -7.64 -17.56
N ILE A 192 -13.72 -8.60 -17.69
CA ILE A 192 -13.42 -10.01 -17.44
C ILE A 192 -12.34 -10.54 -18.38
N HIS A 193 -12.43 -10.22 -19.66
CA HIS A 193 -11.41 -10.62 -20.63
C HIS A 193 -10.02 -10.06 -20.24
N ASP A 194 -9.95 -8.77 -19.92
CA ASP A 194 -8.69 -8.12 -19.56
C ASP A 194 -8.10 -8.64 -18.24
N LEU A 195 -8.94 -8.95 -17.24
CA LEU A 195 -8.52 -9.55 -15.98
C LEU A 195 -8.03 -10.99 -16.18
N LEU A 196 -8.74 -11.78 -16.99
CA LEU A 196 -8.31 -13.13 -17.34
C LEU A 196 -6.94 -13.11 -18.03
N GLU A 197 -6.76 -12.25 -19.03
CA GLU A 197 -5.50 -12.10 -19.74
C GLU A 197 -4.37 -11.70 -18.77
N TYR A 198 -4.63 -10.75 -17.88
CA TYR A 198 -3.65 -10.29 -16.89
C TYR A 198 -3.23 -11.39 -15.91
N HIS A 199 -4.16 -12.20 -15.41
CA HIS A 199 -3.84 -13.25 -14.44
C HIS A 199 -3.25 -14.51 -15.08
N ILE A 200 -3.57 -14.80 -16.34
CA ILE A 200 -3.12 -16.03 -17.03
C ILE A 200 -1.83 -15.80 -17.81
N VAL A 201 -1.70 -14.66 -18.51
CA VAL A 201 -0.59 -14.41 -19.43
C VAL A 201 0.57 -13.73 -18.69
N PRO A 202 1.79 -14.32 -18.70
CA PRO A 202 2.94 -13.70 -18.06
C PRO A 202 3.26 -12.32 -18.64
N ASN A 203 3.63 -11.38 -17.76
CA ASN A 203 4.11 -10.03 -18.11
C ASN A 203 3.11 -9.11 -18.83
N VAL A 204 1.81 -9.43 -18.85
CA VAL A 204 0.77 -8.51 -19.30
C VAL A 204 0.63 -7.35 -18.31
N LYS A 205 0.46 -6.13 -18.86
CA LYS A 205 0.16 -4.93 -18.07
C LYS A 205 -1.36 -4.71 -18.02
N PRO A 206 -1.89 -4.13 -16.92
CA PRO A 206 -3.31 -3.75 -16.85
C PRO A 206 -3.71 -2.85 -18.02
N LYS A 207 -4.88 -3.11 -18.62
CA LYS A 207 -5.35 -2.43 -19.85
C LYS A 207 -6.26 -1.22 -19.60
N VAL A 208 -6.42 -0.78 -18.34
CA VAL A 208 -7.34 0.33 -17.99
C VAL A 208 -6.68 1.37 -17.08
N ASN A 209 -6.88 2.65 -17.39
CA ASN A 209 -6.61 3.79 -16.49
C ASN A 209 -7.78 3.94 -15.50
N LEU A 210 -7.89 3.05 -14.51
CA LEU A 210 -8.66 3.31 -13.29
C LEU A 210 -7.79 4.14 -12.31
N PRO A 211 -8.39 4.91 -11.38
CA PRO A 211 -7.65 5.86 -10.56
C PRO A 211 -6.48 5.19 -9.82
N ASN A 212 -5.36 5.92 -9.79
CA ASN A 212 -4.04 5.54 -9.28
C ASN A 212 -4.07 4.39 -8.26
N SER A 213 -3.43 3.28 -8.63
CA SER A 213 -3.19 2.13 -7.77
C SER A 213 -2.60 2.56 -6.42
N ARG A 214 -3.11 1.97 -5.34
CA ARG A 214 -2.60 2.04 -3.95
C ARG A 214 -1.23 1.33 -3.78
N LYS A 215 -0.40 1.39 -4.82
CA LYS A 215 0.81 0.59 -5.00
C LYS A 215 2.06 1.37 -4.64
N ILE A 216 3.00 0.63 -4.06
CA ILE A 216 4.42 0.96 -4.12
C ILE A 216 4.79 1.25 -5.57
N ASN A 217 5.46 2.38 -5.78
CA ASN A 217 6.00 2.76 -7.08
C ASN A 217 7.19 1.82 -7.42
N SER A 218 6.91 0.59 -7.86
CA SER A 218 7.90 -0.39 -8.26
C SER A 218 7.42 -1.22 -9.46
N THR A 219 8.37 -1.65 -10.29
CA THR A 219 8.13 -2.57 -11.42
C THR A 219 8.63 -3.98 -11.12
N LEU A 220 9.28 -4.20 -9.96
CA LEU A 220 9.89 -5.48 -9.59
C LEU A 220 9.16 -6.17 -8.44
N ILE A 221 8.59 -5.39 -7.51
CA ILE A 221 7.93 -5.91 -6.30
C ILE A 221 6.47 -5.44 -6.25
N GLU A 222 5.66 -6.23 -5.56
CA GLU A 222 4.23 -6.01 -5.31
C GLU A 222 3.98 -5.70 -3.82
N SER A 223 2.78 -5.23 -3.49
CA SER A 223 2.35 -4.88 -2.12
C SER A 223 2.66 -5.94 -1.06
N LYS A 224 2.50 -7.23 -1.40
CA LYS A 224 2.79 -8.37 -0.52
C LYS A 224 4.26 -8.49 -0.07
N HIS A 225 5.20 -7.82 -0.74
CA HIS A 225 6.60 -7.81 -0.33
C HIS A 225 6.85 -6.90 0.87
N ILE A 226 6.01 -5.88 1.08
CA ILE A 226 6.23 -4.87 2.13
C ILE A 226 6.15 -5.44 3.54
N PRO A 227 5.12 -6.21 3.91
CA PRO A 227 5.06 -6.78 5.26
C PRO A 227 6.23 -7.74 5.50
N LEU A 228 6.66 -8.45 4.45
CA LEU A 228 7.82 -9.35 4.51
C LEU A 228 9.13 -8.60 4.74
N PHE A 229 9.43 -7.59 3.93
CA PHE A 229 10.61 -6.73 4.11
C PHE A 229 10.62 -6.05 5.48
N SER A 230 9.46 -5.56 5.91
CA SER A 230 9.28 -4.95 7.22
C SER A 230 9.57 -5.93 8.36
N SER A 231 9.18 -7.19 8.19
CA SER A 231 9.45 -8.25 9.17
C SER A 231 10.94 -8.55 9.25
N TRP A 232 11.64 -8.57 8.12
CA TRP A 232 13.08 -8.76 8.09
C TRP A 232 13.84 -7.58 8.71
N ILE A 233 13.44 -6.34 8.41
CA ILE A 233 14.01 -5.15 9.05
C ILE A 233 13.79 -5.18 10.57
N GLY A 234 12.59 -5.57 11.01
CA GLY A 234 12.26 -5.71 12.43
C GLY A 234 12.77 -6.99 13.11
N ARG A 235 13.52 -7.86 12.41
CA ARG A 235 13.97 -9.19 12.87
C ARG A 235 12.83 -10.07 13.45
N LYS A 236 11.64 -10.00 12.85
CA LYS A 236 10.51 -10.86 13.21
C LYS A 236 10.53 -12.14 12.38
N GLU A 237 11.13 -13.20 12.93
CA GLU A 237 11.28 -14.48 12.22
C GLU A 237 10.07 -15.42 12.39
N SER A 238 9.31 -15.28 13.48
CA SER A 238 8.18 -16.17 13.83
C SER A 238 6.79 -15.51 13.75
N SER A 239 6.73 -14.18 13.63
CA SER A 239 5.49 -13.40 13.58
C SER A 239 5.63 -12.27 12.56
N TYR A 240 5.49 -12.61 11.28
CA TYR A 240 5.51 -11.62 10.21
C TYR A 240 4.52 -10.49 10.51
N TYR A 241 4.93 -9.25 10.28
CA TYR A 241 3.98 -8.15 10.20
C TYR A 241 2.94 -8.51 9.14
N ASP A 242 1.68 -8.31 9.48
CA ASP A 242 0.65 -8.17 8.46
C ASP A 242 0.78 -6.76 7.84
N ARG A 243 0.06 -6.54 6.74
CA ARG A 243 0.00 -5.20 6.11
C ARG A 243 -0.48 -4.12 7.09
N LYS A 244 -1.27 -4.50 8.10
CA LYS A 244 -1.95 -3.63 9.07
C LYS A 244 -1.02 -3.10 10.17
N SER A 245 0.04 -3.83 10.48
CA SER A 245 0.98 -3.56 11.58
C SER A 245 2.37 -3.16 11.10
N CYS A 246 2.54 -2.99 9.78
CA CYS A 246 3.78 -2.56 9.14
C CYS A 246 4.18 -1.16 9.63
N PRO A 247 5.30 -1.02 10.36
CA PRO A 247 5.70 0.28 10.91
C PRO A 247 6.52 1.13 9.93
N TYR A 248 6.73 0.65 8.70
CA TYR A 248 7.59 1.27 7.70
C TYR A 248 6.80 1.70 6.47
N ASP A 249 7.13 2.89 5.95
CA ASP A 249 6.70 3.39 4.65
C ASP A 249 7.86 3.26 3.64
N PHE A 250 7.58 2.73 2.45
CA PHE A 250 8.59 2.47 1.41
C PHE A 250 8.44 3.44 0.24
N LYS A 251 9.34 4.44 0.22
CA LYS A 251 9.42 5.43 -0.85
C LYS A 251 10.46 5.04 -1.90
N LEU A 252 10.07 5.06 -3.18
CA LEU A 252 11.00 4.85 -4.29
C LEU A 252 12.01 6.01 -4.36
N LEU A 253 13.30 5.69 -4.19
CA LEU A 253 14.41 6.65 -4.35
C LEU A 253 14.98 6.62 -5.77
N TYR A 254 15.34 5.43 -6.25
CA TYR A 254 16.03 5.22 -7.52
C TYR A 254 15.46 4.02 -8.27
N ARG A 255 15.32 4.13 -9.60
CA ARG A 255 14.96 3.05 -10.51
C ARG A 255 15.73 3.20 -11.81
N SER A 256 16.49 2.16 -12.18
CA SER A 256 17.37 2.22 -13.37
C SER A 256 16.63 2.55 -14.68
N SER A 257 15.39 2.06 -14.83
CA SER A 257 14.55 2.36 -16.01
C SER A 257 14.00 3.79 -16.06
N ARG A 258 14.08 4.55 -14.95
CA ARG A 258 13.62 5.94 -14.84
C ARG A 258 14.81 6.90 -14.80
N ASP A 259 15.82 6.58 -14.01
CA ASP A 259 16.86 7.52 -13.59
C ASP A 259 18.20 7.32 -14.33
N GLY A 260 18.34 6.24 -15.11
CA GLY A 260 19.61 5.84 -15.72
C GLY A 260 20.25 4.68 -14.95
N ILE A 261 21.22 3.99 -15.59
CA ILE A 261 21.86 2.78 -15.02
C ILE A 261 23.25 3.06 -14.44
N ASP A 262 23.64 4.31 -14.26
CA ASP A 262 24.99 4.68 -13.83
C ASP A 262 25.15 4.90 -12.32
N THR A 263 26.36 4.69 -11.79
CA THR A 263 26.61 4.86 -10.35
C THR A 263 26.43 6.30 -9.88
N LYS A 264 26.63 7.30 -10.75
CA LYS A 264 26.44 8.70 -10.40
C LYS A 264 24.95 9.00 -10.16
N THR A 265 24.04 8.51 -11.01
CA THR A 265 22.60 8.66 -10.79
C THR A 265 22.12 7.89 -9.57
N PHE A 266 22.69 6.72 -9.28
CA PHE A 266 22.45 6.02 -8.02
C PHE A 266 22.82 6.89 -6.80
N HIS A 267 24.06 7.41 -6.73
CA HIS A 267 24.52 8.22 -5.61
C HIS A 267 23.70 9.52 -5.45
N ASN A 268 23.39 10.20 -6.55
CA ASN A 268 22.54 11.40 -6.52
C ASN A 268 21.17 11.15 -5.86
N ASN A 269 20.62 9.95 -6.00
CA ASN A 269 19.30 9.60 -5.48
C ASN A 269 19.34 8.92 -4.10
N CYS A 270 20.39 8.16 -3.80
CA CYS A 270 20.44 7.26 -2.65
C CYS A 270 21.37 7.73 -1.52
N ASP A 271 22.32 8.63 -1.78
CA ASP A 271 23.19 9.16 -0.73
C ASP A 271 22.41 10.05 0.24
N ASN A 272 22.78 10.00 1.52
CA ASN A 272 22.16 10.77 2.61
C ASN A 272 20.65 10.48 2.78
N LYS A 273 20.14 9.34 2.31
CA LYS A 273 18.74 8.93 2.47
C LYS A 273 18.49 8.03 3.68
N GLY A 274 19.55 7.69 4.42
CA GLY A 274 19.48 6.74 5.53
C GLY A 274 19.24 5.31 5.02
N ALA A 275 18.58 4.51 5.85
CA ALA A 275 18.36 3.10 5.58
C ALA A 275 17.59 2.85 4.27
N THR A 276 18.01 1.85 3.50
CA THR A 276 17.43 1.55 2.19
C THR A 276 17.37 0.05 1.93
N ILE A 277 16.32 -0.37 1.22
CA ILE A 277 16.27 -1.68 0.58
C ILE A 277 16.49 -1.50 -0.92
N TRP A 278 17.31 -2.37 -1.51
CA TRP A 278 17.52 -2.41 -2.96
C TRP A 278 17.07 -3.76 -3.50
N VAL A 279 16.53 -3.75 -4.72
CA VAL A 279 16.02 -4.94 -5.41
C VAL A 279 16.53 -4.94 -6.84
N ALA A 280 17.06 -6.07 -7.29
CA ALA A 280 17.50 -6.30 -8.65
C ALA A 280 16.89 -7.58 -9.20
N LYS A 281 16.59 -7.58 -10.50
CA LYS A 281 16.12 -8.75 -11.24
C LYS A 281 17.26 -9.40 -11.98
N ILE A 282 17.41 -10.71 -11.86
CA ILE A 282 18.36 -11.48 -12.66
C ILE A 282 17.88 -11.49 -14.11
N LYS A 283 18.80 -11.25 -15.04
CA LYS A 283 18.48 -11.22 -16.47
C LYS A 283 17.86 -12.55 -16.91
N ASP A 284 16.85 -12.46 -17.77
CA ASP A 284 16.16 -13.62 -18.36
C ASP A 284 15.60 -14.62 -17.33
N SER A 285 15.30 -14.15 -16.12
CA SER A 285 14.80 -14.96 -15.00
C SER A 285 13.64 -14.25 -14.28
N THR A 286 12.86 -15.01 -13.51
CA THR A 286 11.90 -14.46 -12.53
C THR A 286 12.55 -14.19 -11.18
N GLN A 287 13.82 -14.57 -11.00
CA GLN A 287 14.56 -14.41 -9.77
C GLN A 287 14.80 -12.93 -9.43
N LEU A 288 14.52 -12.58 -8.18
CA LEU A 288 14.87 -11.27 -7.61
C LEU A 288 15.88 -11.45 -6.50
N ILE A 289 16.88 -10.58 -6.46
CA ILE A 289 17.85 -10.50 -5.38
C ILE A 289 17.82 -9.09 -4.79
N GLY A 290 18.34 -8.94 -3.59
CA GLY A 290 18.41 -7.63 -2.98
C GLY A 290 19.10 -7.62 -1.65
N GLY A 291 19.06 -6.47 -1.00
CA GLY A 291 19.61 -6.31 0.33
C GLY A 291 19.10 -5.06 1.03
N TYR A 292 19.24 -5.06 2.34
CA TYR A 292 18.91 -3.94 3.20
C TYR A 292 20.18 -3.37 3.82
N ASN A 293 20.44 -2.09 3.53
CA ASN A 293 21.46 -1.31 4.18
C ASN A 293 20.79 -0.45 5.27
N PRO A 294 21.05 -0.68 6.57
CA PRO A 294 20.50 0.15 7.65
C PRO A 294 21.18 1.51 7.78
N LEU A 295 22.28 1.75 7.04
CA LEU A 295 22.98 3.02 6.96
C LEU A 295 22.61 3.74 5.65
N ASP A 296 23.30 4.83 5.35
CA ASP A 296 23.29 5.47 4.03
C ASP A 296 24.37 4.92 3.08
N TRP A 297 24.33 5.35 1.82
CA TRP A 297 25.28 4.96 0.76
C TRP A 297 26.46 5.92 0.57
N ASN A 298 26.47 7.06 1.27
CA ASN A 298 27.59 8.00 1.21
C ASN A 298 28.87 7.36 1.78
N GLY A 299 30.02 7.87 1.36
CA GLY A 299 31.31 7.48 1.91
C GLY A 299 32.51 7.80 1.01
N ASN A 300 33.68 7.92 1.63
CA ASN A 300 34.97 8.15 0.97
C ASN A 300 35.75 6.83 0.87
N SER A 301 35.20 5.86 0.13
CA SER A 301 35.80 4.54 -0.17
C SER A 301 36.07 3.66 1.06
N GLY A 302 35.22 2.66 1.28
CA GLY A 302 35.50 1.64 2.30
C GLY A 302 34.30 0.81 2.73
N TYR A 303 34.57 -0.16 3.61
CA TYR A 303 33.53 -0.94 4.28
C TYR A 303 32.96 -0.18 5.47
N LYS A 304 31.64 -0.25 5.63
CA LYS A 304 30.88 0.27 6.76
C LYS A 304 30.32 -0.88 7.57
N ALA A 305 30.45 -0.74 8.89
CA ALA A 305 29.92 -1.73 9.82
C ALA A 305 28.39 -1.62 9.93
N ALA A 306 27.65 -2.67 9.61
CA ALA A 306 26.20 -2.68 9.71
C ALA A 306 25.74 -4.01 10.31
N ASN A 307 25.10 -3.99 11.49
CA ASN A 307 24.71 -5.20 12.21
C ASN A 307 23.36 -5.77 11.75
N ASP A 308 22.46 -4.90 11.29
CA ASP A 308 21.10 -5.24 10.88
C ASP A 308 20.94 -5.37 9.37
N SER A 309 22.04 -5.38 8.63
CA SER A 309 22.00 -5.59 7.20
C SER A 309 21.72 -7.05 6.85
N PHE A 310 21.03 -7.25 5.73
CA PHE A 310 20.74 -8.56 5.20
C PHE A 310 20.75 -8.56 3.68
N LEU A 311 20.99 -9.74 3.12
CA LEU A 311 20.72 -10.05 1.71
C LEU A 311 19.51 -10.96 1.61
N PHE A 312 18.78 -10.86 0.51
CA PHE A 312 17.68 -11.76 0.22
C PHE A 312 17.68 -12.21 -1.24
N ASN A 313 17.00 -13.32 -1.46
CA ASN A 313 16.78 -13.94 -2.76
C ASN A 313 15.36 -14.48 -2.83
N PHE A 314 14.65 -14.23 -3.93
CA PHE A 314 13.43 -14.92 -4.31
C PHE A 314 13.72 -15.72 -5.57
N THR A 315 13.60 -17.05 -5.54
CA THR A 315 13.75 -17.85 -6.76
C THR A 315 12.66 -17.53 -7.79
N ASN A 316 11.51 -17.04 -7.32
CA ASN A 316 10.49 -16.38 -8.15
C ASN A 316 10.02 -15.11 -7.45
N GLY A 317 10.34 -13.95 -8.01
CA GLY A 317 10.01 -12.63 -7.49
C GLY A 317 8.52 -12.31 -7.34
N ARG A 318 7.62 -13.10 -7.93
CA ARG A 318 6.17 -12.96 -7.69
C ARG A 318 5.68 -13.83 -6.54
N ASN A 319 6.47 -14.79 -6.10
CA ASN A 319 6.11 -15.73 -5.05
C ASN A 319 7.01 -15.54 -3.82
N ILE A 320 6.47 -14.81 -2.84
CA ILE A 320 7.19 -14.47 -1.60
C ILE A 320 7.55 -15.69 -0.74
N SER A 321 6.88 -16.84 -0.90
CA SER A 321 7.24 -18.07 -0.17
C SER A 321 8.56 -18.68 -0.63
N THR A 322 9.09 -18.24 -1.78
CA THR A 322 10.40 -18.65 -2.28
C THR A 322 11.57 -17.86 -1.69
N ALA A 323 11.27 -16.95 -0.76
CA ALA A 323 12.27 -16.10 -0.13
C ALA A 323 13.31 -16.90 0.63
N LYS A 324 14.57 -16.51 0.45
CA LYS A 324 15.71 -16.90 1.28
C LYS A 324 16.34 -15.62 1.81
N LEU A 325 16.51 -15.56 3.12
CA LEU A 325 17.06 -14.41 3.84
C LEU A 325 18.40 -14.80 4.48
N GLY A 326 19.36 -13.88 4.46
CA GLY A 326 20.64 -14.04 5.15
C GLY A 326 21.06 -12.73 5.79
N TYR A 327 21.01 -12.65 7.11
CA TYR A 327 21.62 -11.56 7.86
C TYR A 327 23.14 -11.64 7.76
N VAL A 328 23.80 -10.50 7.91
CA VAL A 328 25.26 -10.40 7.90
C VAL A 328 25.92 -11.27 8.97
N ASN A 329 27.02 -11.94 8.60
CA ASN A 329 27.88 -12.72 9.50
C ASN A 329 29.07 -11.89 10.01
N LYS A 330 29.71 -11.09 9.12
CA LYS A 330 30.84 -10.21 9.46
C LYS A 330 30.45 -8.75 9.29
N THR A 331 30.02 -8.12 10.37
CA THR A 331 29.38 -6.81 10.34
C THR A 331 30.31 -5.70 9.86
N ASN A 332 31.62 -5.77 10.15
CA ASN A 332 32.62 -4.78 9.75
C ASN A 332 32.89 -4.70 8.23
N VAL A 333 32.39 -5.66 7.45
CA VAL A 333 32.48 -5.70 5.98
C VAL A 333 31.10 -5.82 5.32
N ALA A 334 30.06 -5.33 6.01
CA ALA A 334 28.67 -5.51 5.63
C ALA A 334 28.27 -4.74 4.36
N VAL A 335 28.65 -3.46 4.28
CA VAL A 335 28.25 -2.54 3.21
C VAL A 335 29.51 -1.86 2.68
N TYR A 336 29.67 -1.79 1.36
CA TYR A 336 30.78 -1.10 0.72
C TYR A 336 30.26 0.14 -0.01
N CYS A 337 30.84 1.30 0.30
CA CYS A 337 30.42 2.59 -0.25
C CYS A 337 31.61 3.27 -0.94
N GLU A 338 31.48 3.52 -2.25
CA GLU A 338 32.44 4.24 -3.06
C GLU A 338 31.76 4.80 -4.30
N TYR A 339 32.18 5.97 -4.79
CA TYR A 339 31.49 6.74 -5.85
C TYR A 339 31.28 5.99 -7.19
N ASN A 340 32.11 4.98 -7.48
CA ASN A 340 32.02 4.15 -8.67
C ASN A 340 31.38 2.77 -8.41
N TYR A 341 30.75 2.61 -7.25
CA TYR A 341 29.97 1.43 -6.88
C TYR A 341 28.49 1.80 -6.71
N GLY A 342 27.59 0.97 -7.23
CA GLY A 342 26.19 0.95 -6.83
C GLY A 342 26.00 0.16 -5.54
N PRO A 343 24.80 -0.40 -5.30
CA PRO A 343 24.54 -1.22 -4.13
C PRO A 343 25.55 -2.36 -4.00
N SER A 344 26.32 -2.36 -2.90
CA SER A 344 27.40 -3.31 -2.66
C SER A 344 27.43 -3.72 -1.19
N MET A 345 27.31 -5.02 -0.93
CA MET A 345 27.17 -5.59 0.40
C MET A 345 27.95 -6.91 0.50
N GLY A 346 28.92 -6.96 1.41
CA GLY A 346 29.73 -8.15 1.66
C GLY A 346 30.51 -8.61 0.44
N ASN A 347 30.08 -9.74 -0.14
CA ASN A 347 30.68 -10.37 -1.31
C ASN A 347 29.92 -10.08 -2.61
N LEU A 348 28.82 -9.33 -2.57
CA LEU A 348 28.04 -8.92 -3.74
C LEU A 348 28.25 -7.43 -3.99
N PHE A 349 28.80 -7.06 -5.16
CA PHE A 349 29.13 -5.67 -5.45
C PHE A 349 28.77 -5.28 -6.88
N CYS A 350 28.24 -4.07 -7.03
CA CYS A 350 27.94 -3.45 -8.31
C CYS A 350 29.01 -2.40 -8.61
N LYS A 351 30.06 -2.75 -9.35
CA LYS A 351 31.16 -1.82 -9.70
C LYS A 351 31.01 -1.37 -11.14
N ASN A 352 31.02 -0.06 -11.40
CA ASN A 352 30.86 0.49 -12.76
C ASN A 352 29.66 -0.13 -13.51
N ASN A 353 28.53 -0.28 -12.82
CA ASN A 353 27.28 -0.86 -13.32
C ASN A 353 27.35 -2.34 -13.71
N ARG A 354 28.36 -3.06 -13.23
CA ARG A 354 28.51 -4.49 -13.41
C ARG A 354 28.43 -5.18 -12.06
N TRP A 355 27.64 -6.24 -12.01
CA TRP A 355 27.46 -7.03 -10.80
C TRP A 355 28.50 -8.14 -10.73
N TYR A 356 29.05 -8.31 -9.55
CA TYR A 356 30.07 -9.31 -9.25
C TYR A 356 29.75 -9.99 -7.93
N THR A 357 30.11 -11.25 -7.83
CA THR A 357 30.12 -12.00 -6.58
C THR A 357 31.53 -12.51 -6.32
N ASN A 358 32.00 -12.40 -5.08
CA ASN A 358 33.22 -13.07 -4.68
C ASN A 358 32.90 -14.50 -4.19
N SER A 359 33.18 -15.49 -5.02
CA SER A 359 32.94 -16.91 -4.73
C SER A 359 33.87 -17.48 -3.66
N SER A 360 35.03 -16.84 -3.43
CA SER A 360 35.98 -17.25 -2.38
C SER A 360 35.48 -16.98 -0.95
N ASP A 361 34.44 -16.16 -0.80
CA ASP A 361 33.91 -15.77 0.50
C ASP A 361 33.19 -16.93 1.22
N ASN A 362 32.79 -17.99 0.50
CA ASN A 362 32.15 -19.21 1.05
C ASN A 362 31.02 -19.01 2.09
N GLY A 363 30.39 -17.84 2.13
CA GLY A 363 29.35 -17.50 3.11
C GLY A 363 29.86 -16.74 4.36
N ASP A 364 31.13 -16.36 4.39
CA ASP A 364 31.79 -15.72 5.52
C ASP A 364 31.19 -14.35 5.86
N ARG A 365 30.85 -13.52 4.87
CA ARG A 365 30.30 -12.17 5.10
C ARG A 365 28.79 -12.19 5.19
N TYR A 366 28.14 -12.94 4.29
CA TYR A 366 26.71 -13.21 4.29
C TYR A 366 26.46 -14.68 3.92
N PRO A 367 25.43 -15.33 4.49
CA PRO A 367 25.08 -16.71 4.15
C PRO A 367 24.81 -16.92 2.65
N ARG A 368 25.09 -18.14 2.17
CA ARG A 368 24.74 -18.55 0.80
C ARG A 368 23.24 -18.76 0.65
N ILE A 369 22.55 -17.73 0.19
CA ILE A 369 21.08 -17.74 -0.01
C ILE A 369 20.65 -18.07 -1.46
N GLY A 370 21.57 -18.52 -2.31
CA GLY A 370 21.29 -18.90 -3.69
C GLY A 370 21.29 -17.73 -4.69
N ILE A 371 22.07 -16.68 -4.42
CA ILE A 371 22.42 -15.67 -5.42
C ILE A 371 23.44 -16.29 -6.40
N PRO A 372 23.20 -16.26 -7.72
CA PRO A 372 24.12 -16.84 -8.71
C PRO A 372 25.48 -16.14 -8.74
N GLU A 373 26.52 -16.87 -9.15
CA GLU A 373 27.86 -16.28 -9.30
C GLU A 373 27.96 -15.37 -10.53
N SER A 374 27.25 -15.72 -11.60
CA SER A 374 27.07 -14.89 -12.80
C SER A 374 25.71 -14.22 -12.78
N LEU A 375 25.71 -12.88 -12.76
CA LEU A 375 24.51 -12.05 -12.67
C LEU A 375 24.18 -11.34 -14.00
N MET A 376 24.93 -11.63 -15.07
CA MET A 376 24.77 -11.06 -16.42
C MET A 376 23.95 -11.94 -17.36
#